data_AF-A0A975CJG4-F1
#
_entry.id   AF-A0A975CJG4-F1
#
_cell.length_a   1.000
_cell.length_b   1.000
_cell.length_c   1.000
_cell.angle_alpha   90.00
_cell.angle_beta   90.00
_cell.angle_gamma   90.00
#
_symmetry.space_group_name_H-M   'P 1'
#
loop_
_entity.id
_entity.type
_entity.pdbx_description
1 polymer ?
#
loop_
_entity_poly.entity_id
_entity_poly.type
_entity_poly.pdbx_seq_one_letter_code
_entity_poly.pdbx_strand_id
1 'polypeptide(L)'
;MAGGPSKERIQTDPNFKRTRENNAEFGGSAKVGKALRTALSGVLQVMGGSRLASQLTKIFKTINLKGVGVRGKRPITLSANKELLTGLDLNRKSSLSTVFTAPYTATINADRNEVVYPELCNR
;
A
#
# COMPACT_ATOMS: atom_id res chain seq x y z
N MET A 1 -4.81 31.68 -20.62
CA MET A 1 -4.46 30.51 -19.76
C MET A 1 -4.31 29.32 -20.69
N ALA A 2 -3.12 28.70 -20.76
CA ALA A 2 -2.95 27.52 -21.61
C ALA A 2 -3.80 26.37 -21.06
N GLY A 3 -4.88 26.02 -21.77
CA GLY A 3 -5.68 24.84 -21.47
C GLY A 3 -4.81 23.60 -21.59
N GLY A 4 -4.87 22.72 -20.58
CA GLY A 4 -4.13 21.46 -20.60
C GLY A 4 -4.47 20.60 -21.83
N PRO A 5 -3.66 19.57 -22.11
CA PRO A 5 -3.90 18.65 -23.23
C PRO A 5 -5.26 17.95 -23.07
N SER A 6 -5.98 17.74 -24.19
CA SER A 6 -7.23 16.99 -24.19
C SER A 6 -7.02 15.53 -23.80
N LYS A 7 -8.10 14.86 -23.37
CA LYS A 7 -8.07 13.44 -23.00
C LYS A 7 -7.60 12.56 -24.16
N GLU A 8 -8.11 12.83 -25.36
CA GLU A 8 -7.78 12.12 -26.59
C GLU A 8 -6.29 12.26 -26.88
N ARG A 9 -5.74 13.48 -26.73
CA ARG A 9 -4.31 13.73 -26.91
C ARG A 9 -3.48 12.94 -25.90
N ILE A 10 -3.85 12.92 -24.62
CA ILE A 10 -3.12 12.12 -23.61
C ILE A 10 -3.15 10.63 -23.96
N GLN A 11 -4.23 10.14 -24.57
CA GLN A 11 -4.40 8.74 -24.94
C GLN A 11 -3.59 8.32 -26.17
N THR A 12 -3.49 9.18 -27.19
CA THR A 12 -2.93 8.81 -28.50
C THR A 12 -1.52 9.36 -28.72
N ASP A 13 -1.23 10.60 -28.29
CA ASP A 13 -0.01 11.31 -28.63
C ASP A 13 1.22 10.58 -28.02
N PRO A 14 2.27 10.31 -28.81
CA PRO A 14 3.47 9.61 -28.36
C PRO A 14 4.20 10.35 -27.23
N ASN A 15 4.08 11.68 -27.15
CA ASN A 15 4.68 12.48 -26.07
C ASN A 15 4.13 12.11 -24.68
N PHE A 16 2.89 11.59 -24.62
CA PHE A 16 2.25 11.16 -23.37
C PHE A 16 2.44 9.67 -23.06
N LYS A 17 3.25 8.92 -23.82
CA LYS A 17 3.50 7.49 -23.59
C LYS A 17 3.91 7.21 -22.14
N ARG A 18 4.89 7.95 -21.61
CA ARG A 18 5.36 7.78 -20.22
C ARG A 18 4.30 8.17 -19.19
N THR A 19 3.47 9.16 -19.48
CA THR A 19 2.33 9.55 -18.63
C THR A 19 1.32 8.43 -18.54
N ARG A 20 0.97 7.79 -19.67
CA ARG A 20 0.05 6.64 -19.69
C ARG A 20 0.61 5.45 -18.91
N GLU A 21 1.90 5.14 -19.10
CA GLU A 21 2.58 4.07 -18.36
C GLU A 21 2.55 4.33 -16.85
N ASN A 22 2.90 5.54 -16.41
CA ASN A 22 2.86 5.92 -15.00
C ASN A 22 1.43 5.86 -14.43
N ASN A 23 0.43 6.33 -15.19
CA ASN A 23 -0.97 6.29 -14.79
C ASN A 23 -1.49 4.87 -14.63
N ALA A 24 -1.13 3.95 -15.54
CA ALA A 24 -1.50 2.55 -15.45
C ALA A 24 -0.92 1.89 -14.17
N GLU A 25 0.37 2.12 -13.92
CA GLU A 25 1.04 1.61 -12.71
C GLU A 25 0.48 2.22 -11.41
N PHE A 26 0.16 3.52 -11.42
CA PHE A 26 -0.45 4.20 -10.27
C PHE A 26 -1.87 3.68 -10.01
N GLY A 27 -2.68 3.52 -11.06
CA GLY A 27 -4.01 2.94 -10.97
C GLY A 27 -3.99 1.51 -10.44
N GLY A 28 -3.03 0.70 -10.88
CA GLY A 28 -2.79 -0.64 -10.34
C GLY A 28 -2.46 -0.60 -8.84
N SER A 29 -1.56 0.29 -8.43
CA SER A 29 -1.16 0.46 -7.02
C SER A 29 -2.34 0.89 -6.13
N ALA A 30 -3.15 1.83 -6.62
CA ALA A 30 -4.36 2.27 -5.93
C ALA A 30 -5.41 1.16 -5.83
N LYS A 31 -5.55 0.31 -6.87
CA LYS A 31 -6.46 -0.84 -6.87
C LYS A 31 -6.07 -1.87 -5.82
N VAL A 32 -4.78 -2.21 -5.73
CA VAL A 32 -4.28 -3.12 -4.68
C VAL A 32 -4.48 -2.51 -3.29
N GLY A 33 -4.17 -1.22 -3.11
CA GLY A 33 -4.41 -0.51 -1.86
C GLY A 33 -5.89 -0.45 -1.47
N LYS A 34 -6.82 -0.38 -2.44
CA LYS A 34 -8.26 -0.51 -2.18
C LYS A 34 -8.62 -1.93 -1.74
N ALA A 35 -8.12 -2.96 -2.43
CA ALA A 35 -8.40 -4.35 -2.09
C ALA A 35 -8.00 -4.68 -0.63
N LEU A 36 -6.81 -4.25 -0.20
CA LEU A 36 -6.35 -4.43 1.18
C LEU A 36 -7.28 -3.72 2.18
N ARG A 37 -7.70 -2.48 1.91
CA ARG A 37 -8.63 -1.76 2.81
C ARG A 37 -10.01 -2.41 2.85
N THR A 38 -10.48 -2.96 1.73
CA THR A 38 -11.75 -3.71 1.70
C THR A 38 -11.65 -4.97 2.55
N ALA A 39 -10.56 -5.72 2.45
CA ALA A 39 -10.32 -6.91 3.28
C ALA A 39 -10.28 -6.59 4.78
N LEU A 40 -9.73 -5.43 5.16
CA LEU A 40 -9.64 -4.96 6.55
C LEU A 40 -10.78 -4.03 6.97
N SER A 41 -11.85 -3.93 6.18
CA SER A 41 -12.87 -2.88 6.35
C SER A 41 -13.47 -2.82 7.75
N GLY A 42 -13.76 -3.96 8.38
CA GLY A 42 -14.30 -4.02 9.74
C GLY A 42 -13.41 -3.34 10.79
N VAL A 43 -12.09 -3.58 10.71
CA VAL A 43 -11.10 -2.95 11.61
C VAL A 43 -10.96 -1.47 11.27
N LEU A 44 -10.86 -1.14 9.98
CA LEU A 44 -10.64 0.22 9.50
C LEU A 44 -11.82 1.16 9.74
N GLN A 45 -13.04 0.64 9.94
CA GLN A 45 -14.17 1.47 10.35
C GLN A 45 -13.96 2.10 11.73
N VAL A 46 -13.32 1.38 12.64
CA VAL A 46 -13.10 1.82 14.02
C VAL A 46 -11.81 2.62 14.16
N MET A 47 -10.73 2.15 13.52
CA MET A 47 -9.39 2.71 13.74
C MET A 47 -8.72 3.27 12.48
N GLY A 48 -9.41 3.33 11.33
CA GLY A 48 -8.82 3.77 10.07
C GLY A 48 -8.60 5.28 9.99
N GLY A 49 -7.37 5.70 9.72
CA GLY A 49 -7.05 7.09 9.46
C GLY A 49 -7.39 7.52 8.02
N SER A 50 -7.77 8.80 7.84
CA SER A 50 -8.11 9.37 6.52
C SER A 50 -6.97 9.31 5.50
N ARG A 51 -5.72 9.21 5.96
CA ARG A 51 -4.52 9.14 5.10
C ARG A 51 -4.12 7.71 4.70
N LEU A 52 -4.81 6.68 5.18
CA LEU A 52 -4.42 5.29 4.93
C LEU A 52 -4.47 4.95 3.43
N ALA A 53 -5.46 5.46 2.70
CA ALA A 53 -5.59 5.19 1.27
C ALA A 53 -4.40 5.69 0.43
N SER A 54 -3.93 6.92 0.70
CA SER A 54 -2.78 7.50 -0.01
C SER A 54 -1.46 6.86 0.43
N GLN A 55 -1.33 6.49 1.71
CA GLN A 55 -0.16 5.77 2.22
C GLN A 55 -0.01 4.40 1.56
N LEU A 56 -1.09 3.61 1.52
CA LEU A 56 -1.08 2.32 0.85
C LEU A 56 -0.76 2.45 -0.63
N THR A 57 -1.35 3.43 -1.31
CA THR A 57 -1.04 3.68 -2.73
C THR A 57 0.45 4.01 -2.92
N LYS A 58 1.04 4.80 -2.02
CA LYS A 58 2.48 5.10 -2.03
C LYS A 58 3.32 3.84 -1.84
N ILE A 59 3.01 3.01 -0.85
CA ILE A 59 3.74 1.76 -0.57
C ILE A 59 3.66 0.81 -1.77
N PHE A 60 2.46 0.56 -2.29
CA PHE A 60 2.28 -0.29 -3.46
C PHE A 60 2.93 0.29 -4.72
N LYS A 61 2.99 1.61 -4.84
CA LYS A 61 3.75 2.24 -5.93
C LYS A 61 5.24 2.02 -5.78
N THR A 62 5.79 2.08 -4.57
CA THR A 62 7.19 1.71 -4.30
C THR A 62 7.46 0.24 -4.64
N ILE A 63 6.57 -0.68 -4.27
CA ILE A 63 6.66 -2.10 -4.66
C ILE A 63 6.65 -2.24 -6.19
N ASN A 64 5.72 -1.56 -6.86
CA ASN A 64 5.61 -1.59 -8.32
C ASN A 64 6.88 -1.09 -9.03
N LEU A 65 7.55 -0.07 -8.49
CA LEU A 65 8.80 0.46 -9.03
C LEU A 65 9.97 -0.52 -8.88
N LYS A 66 9.95 -1.38 -7.85
CA LYS A 66 10.90 -2.49 -7.68
C LYS A 66 10.58 -3.69 -8.59
N GLY A 67 9.40 -3.72 -9.21
CA GLY A 67 8.97 -4.83 -10.07
C GLY A 67 9.78 -4.93 -11.36
N VAL A 68 10.14 -6.17 -11.74
CA VAL A 68 10.77 -6.47 -13.03
C VAL A 68 9.68 -6.59 -14.11
N GLY A 69 9.88 -5.94 -15.26
CA GLY A 69 8.96 -6.02 -16.39
C GLY A 69 8.83 -4.73 -17.19
N VAL A 70 7.95 -4.78 -18.19
CA VAL A 70 7.69 -3.65 -19.09
C VAL A 70 7.02 -2.50 -18.32
N ARG A 71 7.54 -1.29 -18.51
CA ARG A 71 6.97 -0.07 -17.90
C ARG A 71 5.49 0.09 -18.28
N GLY A 72 4.66 0.50 -17.33
CA GLY A 72 3.20 0.54 -17.50
C GLY A 72 2.50 -0.78 -17.22
N LYS A 73 3.23 -1.90 -17.12
CA LYS A 73 2.70 -3.25 -16.88
C LYS A 73 3.48 -4.03 -15.81
N ARG A 74 4.31 -3.35 -15.00
CA ARG A 74 5.09 -4.00 -13.94
C ARG A 74 4.16 -4.62 -12.89
N PRO A 75 4.47 -5.84 -12.41
CA PRO A 75 3.67 -6.48 -11.37
C PRO A 75 3.86 -5.79 -10.01
N ILE A 76 2.91 -6.00 -9.10
CA ILE A 76 3.01 -5.58 -7.70
C ILE A 76 3.30 -6.83 -6.86
N THR A 77 4.59 -7.13 -6.67
CA THR A 77 5.05 -8.35 -5.99
C THR A 77 5.13 -8.14 -4.48
N LEU A 78 3.98 -8.18 -3.81
CA LEU A 78 3.89 -7.93 -2.36
C LEU A 78 4.66 -8.98 -1.53
N SER A 79 4.60 -10.25 -1.91
CA SER A 79 5.28 -11.34 -1.18
C SER A 79 6.79 -11.14 -1.06
N ALA A 80 7.41 -10.60 -2.11
CA ALA A 80 8.84 -10.32 -2.17
C ALA A 80 9.23 -8.98 -1.51
N ASN A 81 8.26 -8.12 -1.18
CA ASN A 81 8.49 -6.77 -0.66
C ASN A 81 7.65 -6.48 0.60
N LYS A 82 7.36 -7.51 1.39
CA LYS A 82 6.49 -7.45 2.58
C LYS A 82 7.02 -6.49 3.64
N GLU A 83 8.34 -6.28 3.69
CA GLU A 83 9.02 -5.37 4.60
C GLU A 83 8.58 -3.90 4.42
N LEU A 84 8.06 -3.53 3.24
CA LEU A 84 7.55 -2.18 3.00
C LEU A 84 6.20 -1.90 3.68
N LEU A 85 5.52 -2.93 4.20
CA LEU A 85 4.32 -2.78 5.03
C LEU A 85 4.64 -2.79 6.54
N THR A 86 5.86 -3.17 6.92
CA THR A 86 6.28 -3.16 8.33
C THR A 86 6.27 -1.72 8.86
N GLY A 87 5.66 -1.50 10.02
CA GLY A 87 5.51 -0.16 10.61
C GLY A 87 4.40 0.70 9.99
N LEU A 88 3.53 0.13 9.16
CA LEU A 88 2.35 0.84 8.68
C LEU A 88 1.36 1.11 9.84
N ASP A 89 1.21 2.37 10.20
CA ASP A 89 0.14 2.81 11.09
C ASP A 89 -1.19 2.92 10.34
N LEU A 90 -2.21 2.22 10.84
CA LEU A 90 -3.58 2.36 10.32
C LEU A 90 -4.14 3.77 10.57
N ASN A 91 -3.71 4.44 11.64
CA ASN A 91 -4.04 5.81 11.96
C ASN A 91 -2.88 6.54 12.62
N ARG A 92 -2.38 7.60 11.97
CA ARG A 92 -1.27 8.41 12.49
C ARG A 92 -1.58 9.19 13.76
N LYS A 93 -2.86 9.44 14.06
CA LYS A 93 -3.25 10.11 15.32
C LYS A 93 -3.18 9.16 16.52
N SER A 94 -3.17 7.86 16.27
CA SER A 94 -3.21 6.80 17.29
C SER A 94 -2.33 5.65 16.81
N SER A 95 -1.04 5.92 16.67
CA SER A 95 -0.06 4.88 16.30
C SER A 95 0.01 3.83 17.41
N LEU A 96 0.15 2.57 17.00
CA LEU A 96 0.35 1.47 17.95
C LEU A 96 1.56 1.73 18.84
N SER A 97 2.65 2.26 18.28
CA SER A 97 3.87 2.58 19.04
C SER A 97 3.69 3.63 20.13
N THR A 98 2.70 4.52 19.99
CA THR A 98 2.40 5.57 20.97
C THR A 98 1.46 5.08 22.07
N VAL A 99 0.55 4.18 21.73
CA VAL A 99 -0.44 3.62 22.67
C VAL A 99 0.12 2.41 23.42
N PHE A 100 0.97 1.63 22.77
CA PHE A 100 1.54 0.40 23.28
C PHE A 100 3.07 0.51 23.37
N THR A 101 3.57 0.75 24.58
CA THR A 101 4.99 1.05 24.85
C THR A 101 5.79 -0.17 25.29
N ALA A 102 5.13 -1.29 25.61
CA ALA A 102 5.82 -2.51 25.98
C ALA A 102 6.52 -3.11 24.74
N PRO A 103 7.72 -3.71 24.91
CA PRO A 103 8.34 -4.47 23.84
C PRO A 103 7.43 -5.62 23.45
N TYR A 104 7.28 -5.84 22.15
CA TYR A 104 6.54 -6.97 21.62
C TYR A 104 7.26 -7.55 20.41
N THR A 105 7.21 -8.87 20.31
CA THR A 105 7.61 -9.62 19.13
C THR A 105 6.40 -10.43 18.67
N ALA A 106 6.20 -10.52 17.36
CA ALA A 106 5.06 -11.23 16.77
C ALA A 106 5.58 -12.29 15.80
N THR A 107 5.22 -13.54 16.04
CA THR A 107 5.51 -14.65 15.12
C THR A 107 4.23 -15.13 14.48
N ILE A 108 4.22 -15.17 13.14
CA ILE A 108 3.07 -15.60 12.35
C ILE A 108 3.33 -17.03 11.87
N ASN A 109 2.38 -17.93 12.10
CA ASN A 109 2.50 -19.30 11.63
C ASN A 109 2.47 -19.40 10.08
N ALA A 110 2.84 -20.56 9.54
CA ALA A 110 2.92 -20.76 8.09
C ALA A 110 1.57 -20.54 7.39
N ASP A 111 0.48 -20.97 8.03
CA ASP A 111 -0.90 -20.89 7.52
C ASP A 111 -1.52 -19.49 7.63
N ARG A 112 -0.84 -18.55 8.29
CA ARG A 112 -1.28 -17.14 8.46
C ARG A 112 -2.62 -16.99 9.16
N ASN A 113 -3.00 -17.95 10.00
CA ASN A 113 -4.23 -17.91 10.79
C ASN A 113 -3.97 -17.67 12.29
N GLU A 114 -2.71 -17.70 12.73
CA GLU A 114 -2.34 -17.47 14.12
C GLU A 114 -1.13 -16.52 14.22
N VAL A 115 -1.19 -15.65 15.24
CA VAL A 115 -0.09 -14.76 15.62
C VAL A 115 0.19 -14.97 17.11
N VAL A 116 1.42 -15.33 17.44
CA VAL A 116 1.88 -15.53 18.82
C VAL A 116 2.73 -14.34 19.24
N TYR A 117 2.51 -13.85 20.47
CA TYR A 117 3.27 -12.77 21.09
C TYR A 117 4.01 -13.30 22.33
N PRO A 118 5.24 -13.86 22.17
CA PRO A 118 5.89 -14.63 23.24
C PRO A 118 6.18 -13.81 24.49
N GLU A 119 6.51 -12.52 24.31
CA GLU A 119 6.96 -11.62 25.37
C GLU A 119 5.79 -10.92 26.10
N LEU A 120 4.57 -11.02 25.58
CA LEU A 120 3.40 -10.34 26.17
C LEU A 120 2.72 -11.12 27.29
N CYS A 121 2.98 -12.42 27.41
CA CYS A 121 2.34 -13.30 28.40
C CYS A 121 3.11 -13.46 29.73
N ASN A 122 4.26 -12.79 29.91
CA ASN A 122 5.11 -12.93 31.12
C ASN A 122 4.95 -11.76 32.12
N ARG A 123 3.73 -11.34 32.42
CA ARG A 123 3.42 -10.49 33.58
C ARG A 123 2.21 -10.99 34.34
#